data_AF-A0A8H7LEN9-F1
#
_entry.id   AF-A0A8H7LEN9-F1
#
_cell.length_a   1.000
_cell.length_b   1.000
_cell.length_c   1.000
_cell.angle_alpha   90.00
_cell.angle_beta   90.00
_cell.angle_gamma   90.00
#
_symmetry.space_group_name_H-M   'P 1'
#
loop_
_entity.id
_entity.type
_entity.pdbx_description
1 polymer ?
#
loop_
_entity_poly.entity_id
_entity_poly.type
_entity_poly.pdbx_seq_one_letter_code
_entity_poly.pdbx_strand_id
1 'polypeptide(L)'
;MDVVPRQEYEYALSNFRIAHLKVAEQKTQLDEQERQISLLRARIALLEGGDDEPKHTTNRAGGSSVDDFSIRNAASQLERLINRWAAEITNTSQIPLDQMRELIFNDLGHGPANTPPDTTPVQVQNLLRHLMSDTICEGLVNCLVVTSSNEANIQLTRIHEHIFARDSTVASVWRRQTYSAAVENCTPEMMSHVLMEHAPGLVDLIAGGGKNFSDSLMAILNGAYNFSKMLHGSKASSGGGADAFYKAFVPEIGSILYPRQIELVKRCVMNERGQVDRVGACVFPGLVKVSRGTPTPGQGEAETTQTVVRRAQVICGCALGFNH
;
A
#
# COMPACT_ATOMS: atom_id res chain seq x y z
N MET A 1 10.90 64.77 -7.26
CA MET A 1 11.78 63.62 -6.98
C MET A 1 11.78 63.46 -5.48
N ASP A 2 11.21 62.37 -4.96
CA ASP A 2 11.29 62.05 -3.53
C ASP A 2 12.74 61.76 -3.18
N VAL A 3 13.34 62.65 -2.40
CA VAL A 3 14.72 62.49 -1.93
C VAL A 3 14.67 61.61 -0.69
N VAL A 4 14.94 60.32 -0.88
CA VAL A 4 15.03 59.36 0.23
C VAL A 4 16.08 59.86 1.22
N PRO A 5 15.75 60.03 2.51
CA PRO A 5 16.71 60.45 3.53
C PRO A 5 17.94 59.53 3.51
N ARG A 6 19.13 60.13 3.54
CA ARG A 6 20.42 59.40 3.45
C ARG A 6 20.52 58.22 4.43
N GLN A 7 19.93 58.37 5.61
CA GLN A 7 19.90 57.35 6.65
C GLN A 7 19.05 56.12 6.27
N GLU A 8 17.94 56.31 5.55
CA GLU A 8 17.09 55.23 5.03
C GLU A 8 17.79 54.49 3.87
N TYR A 9 18.53 55.24 3.04
CA TYR A 9 19.36 54.66 1.98
C TYR A 9 20.51 53.81 2.53
N GLU A 10 21.23 54.31 3.54
CA GLU A 10 22.30 53.58 4.23
C GLU A 10 21.78 52.33 4.97
N TYR A 11 20.60 52.42 5.61
CA TYR A 11 19.92 51.29 6.24
C TYR A 11 19.50 50.22 5.22
N ALA A 12 18.93 50.62 4.09
CA ALA A 12 18.56 49.71 3.01
C ALA A 12 19.79 48.97 2.43
N LEU A 13 20.90 49.67 2.19
CA LEU A 13 22.15 49.06 1.73
C LEU A 13 22.72 48.04 2.73
N SER A 14 22.65 48.34 4.02
CA SER A 14 23.04 47.40 5.08
C SER A 14 22.18 46.13 5.04
N ASN A 15 20.86 46.27 4.90
CA ASN A 15 19.94 45.14 4.80
C ASN A 15 20.17 44.30 3.54
N PHE A 16 20.41 44.94 2.39
CA PHE A 16 20.77 44.24 1.15
C PHE A 16 22.06 43.44 1.31
N ARG A 17 23.07 44.01 1.98
CA ARG A 17 24.33 43.32 2.28
C ARG A 17 24.11 42.10 3.18
N ILE A 18 23.32 42.26 4.24
CA ILE A 18 22.98 41.16 5.16
C ILE A 18 22.20 40.06 4.42
N ALA A 19 21.23 40.43 3.59
CA ALA A 19 20.46 39.48 2.80
C ALA A 19 21.36 38.71 1.81
N HIS A 20 22.27 39.41 1.12
CA HIS A 20 23.23 38.77 0.20
C HIS A 20 24.17 37.80 0.93
N LEU A 21 24.66 38.17 2.12
CA LEU A 21 25.49 37.29 2.95
C LEU A 21 24.71 36.06 3.38
N LYS A 22 23.45 36.21 3.81
CA LYS A 22 22.58 35.07 4.17
C LYS A 22 22.31 34.15 2.98
N VAL A 23 22.08 34.70 1.79
CA VAL A 23 21.88 33.91 0.57
C VAL A 23 23.16 33.16 0.20
N ALA A 24 24.34 33.79 0.35
CA ALA A 24 25.61 33.11 0.11
C ALA A 24 25.85 31.97 1.11
N GLU A 25 25.55 32.20 2.39
CA GLU A 25 25.62 31.17 3.44
C GLU A 25 24.65 30.01 3.16
N GLN A 26 23.39 30.30 2.82
CA GLN A 26 22.41 29.29 2.40
C GLN A 26 22.90 28.48 1.20
N LYS A 27 23.52 29.14 0.21
CA LYS A 27 24.09 28.45 -0.95
C LYS A 27 25.19 27.48 -0.55
N THR A 28 26.12 27.90 0.33
CA THR A 28 27.18 26.99 0.81
C THR A 28 26.63 25.80 1.60
N GLN A 29 25.56 26.00 2.37
CA GLN A 29 24.88 24.91 3.08
C GLN A 29 24.21 23.93 2.10
N LEU A 30 23.57 24.43 1.04
CA LEU A 30 22.98 23.60 0.00
C LEU A 30 24.05 22.79 -0.76
N ASP A 31 25.17 23.43 -1.13
CA ASP A 31 26.27 22.75 -1.83
C ASP A 31 26.86 21.60 -0.97
N GLU A 32 27.00 21.81 0.35
CA GLU A 32 27.45 20.76 1.28
C GLU A 32 26.40 19.65 1.46
N GLN A 33 25.11 19.99 1.50
CA GLN A 33 24.04 18.99 1.50
C GLN A 33 24.05 18.13 0.23
N GLU A 34 24.22 18.74 -0.94
CA GLU A 34 24.32 18.01 -2.21
C GLU A 34 25.52 17.05 -2.21
N ARG A 35 26.68 17.51 -1.70
CA ARG A 35 27.87 16.67 -1.53
C ARG A 35 27.58 15.49 -0.60
N GLN A 36 26.95 15.70 0.56
CA GLN A 36 26.61 14.62 1.48
C GLN A 36 25.60 13.63 0.88
N ILE A 37 24.58 14.13 0.17
CA ILE A 37 23.62 13.30 -0.57
C ILE A 37 24.35 12.45 -1.61
N SER A 38 25.33 12.99 -2.32
CA SER A 38 26.11 12.24 -3.31
C SER A 38 26.89 11.09 -2.69
N LEU A 39 27.50 11.30 -1.51
CA LEU A 39 28.24 10.27 -0.78
C LEU A 39 27.30 9.18 -0.23
N LEU A 40 26.14 9.57 0.32
CA LEU A 40 25.13 8.63 0.77
C LEU A 40 24.60 7.77 -0.38
N ARG A 41 24.36 8.37 -1.56
CA ARG A 41 23.97 7.64 -2.78
C ARG A 41 25.03 6.62 -3.20
N ALA A 42 26.30 7.02 -3.23
CA ALA A 42 27.40 6.12 -3.57
C ALA A 42 27.48 4.94 -2.59
N ARG A 43 27.28 5.20 -1.29
CA ARG A 43 27.22 4.15 -0.27
C ARG A 43 26.02 3.22 -0.45
N ILE A 44 24.83 3.74 -0.76
CA ILE A 44 23.65 2.93 -1.06
C ILE A 44 23.90 2.04 -2.28
N ALA A 45 24.45 2.59 -3.37
CA ALA A 45 24.74 1.82 -4.58
C ALA A 45 25.75 0.68 -4.33
N LEU A 46 26.77 0.93 -3.50
CA LEU A 46 27.71 -0.09 -3.06
C LEU A 46 27.02 -1.19 -2.24
N LEU A 47 26.16 -0.80 -1.28
CA LEU A 47 25.37 -1.74 -0.48
C LEU A 47 24.38 -2.56 -1.33
N GLU A 48 23.88 -1.98 -2.41
CA GLU A 48 22.99 -2.65 -3.37
C GLU A 48 23.70 -3.63 -4.30
N GLY A 49 25.04 -3.70 -4.30
CA GLY A 49 25.82 -4.66 -5.08
C GLY A 49 26.09 -4.24 -6.54
N GLY A 50 26.18 -2.94 -6.80
CA GLY A 50 26.23 -2.38 -8.17
C GLY A 50 27.46 -2.67 -9.04
N ASP A 51 28.41 -3.52 -8.64
CA ASP A 51 29.69 -3.68 -9.36
C ASP A 51 29.90 -5.01 -10.12
N ASP A 52 28.96 -5.96 -10.15
CA ASP A 52 29.23 -7.29 -10.74
C ASP A 52 28.18 -7.85 -11.73
N GLU A 53 27.35 -7.01 -12.37
CA GLU A 53 26.56 -7.45 -13.53
C GLU A 53 27.13 -6.94 -14.86
N PRO A 54 27.49 -7.82 -15.82
CA PRO A 54 27.84 -7.40 -17.16
C PRO A 54 26.61 -6.78 -17.81
N LYS A 55 26.79 -5.56 -18.35
CA LYS A 55 25.78 -4.79 -19.10
C LYS A 55 25.21 -5.60 -20.28
N HIS A 56 24.25 -6.48 -20.01
CA HIS A 56 23.52 -7.18 -21.05
C HIS A 56 22.25 -6.38 -21.41
N THR A 57 22.35 -5.73 -22.56
CA THR A 57 21.28 -5.48 -23.54
C THR A 57 19.99 -4.78 -23.10
N THR A 58 19.90 -3.52 -23.54
CA THR A 58 18.69 -2.84 -24.05
C THR A 58 17.48 -2.76 -23.12
N ASN A 59 17.50 -1.74 -22.25
CA ASN A 59 16.39 -0.80 -22.19
C ASN A 59 16.89 0.55 -21.67
N ARG A 60 16.95 1.54 -22.58
CA ARG A 60 17.09 2.95 -22.21
C ARG A 60 15.76 3.43 -21.63
N ALA A 61 15.51 3.13 -20.37
CA ALA A 61 14.51 3.83 -19.56
C ALA A 61 15.12 4.03 -18.17
N GLY A 62 15.12 5.28 -17.71
CA GLY A 62 15.71 5.69 -16.43
C GLY A 62 15.13 4.93 -15.24
N GLY A 63 15.90 4.89 -14.14
CA GLY A 63 15.61 4.12 -12.94
C GLY A 63 14.15 4.18 -12.51
N SER A 64 13.51 3.00 -12.43
CA SER A 64 12.10 2.85 -12.10
C SER A 64 11.88 3.02 -10.60
N SER A 65 11.74 4.26 -10.15
CA SER A 65 11.03 4.55 -8.91
C SER A 65 9.53 4.33 -9.12
N VAL A 66 8.86 3.65 -8.20
CA VAL A 66 7.40 3.60 -8.20
C VAL A 66 6.86 4.97 -7.84
N ASP A 67 6.13 5.57 -8.78
CA ASP A 67 5.41 6.82 -8.60
C ASP A 67 3.92 6.59 -8.35
N ASP A 68 3.23 7.65 -7.89
CA ASP A 68 1.79 7.58 -7.61
C ASP A 68 0.97 7.17 -8.84
N PHE A 69 1.44 7.48 -10.04
CA PHE A 69 0.79 7.10 -11.30
C PHE A 69 0.82 5.57 -11.51
N SER A 70 1.98 4.95 -11.34
CA SER A 70 2.16 3.50 -11.44
C SER A 70 1.32 2.76 -10.39
N ILE A 71 1.30 3.26 -9.14
CA ILE A 71 0.44 2.71 -8.08
C ILE A 71 -1.03 2.79 -8.50
N ARG A 72 -1.50 3.95 -8.94
CA ARG A 72 -2.91 4.13 -9.36
C ARG A 72 -3.29 3.23 -10.53
N ASN A 73 -2.44 3.10 -11.53
CA ASN A 73 -2.70 2.28 -12.71
C ASN A 73 -2.78 0.79 -12.36
N ALA A 74 -1.78 0.27 -11.65
CA ALA A 74 -1.75 -1.14 -11.23
C ALA A 74 -2.92 -1.46 -10.28
N ALA A 75 -3.21 -0.57 -9.33
CA ALA A 75 -4.36 -0.72 -8.43
C ALA A 75 -5.69 -0.74 -9.20
N SER A 76 -5.87 0.11 -10.21
CA SER A 76 -7.11 0.14 -11.01
C SER A 76 -7.29 -1.13 -11.84
N GLN A 77 -6.21 -1.71 -12.37
CA GLN A 77 -6.28 -2.99 -13.08
C GLN A 77 -6.70 -4.12 -12.13
N LEU A 78 -6.10 -4.19 -10.94
CA LEU A 78 -6.45 -5.19 -9.93
C LEU A 78 -7.89 -5.03 -9.44
N GLU A 79 -8.34 -3.80 -9.20
CA GLU A 79 -9.72 -3.47 -8.82
C GLU A 79 -10.74 -4.00 -9.86
N ARG A 80 -10.44 -3.87 -11.16
CA ARG A 80 -11.29 -4.38 -12.25
C ARG A 80 -11.38 -5.91 -12.25
N LEU A 81 -10.26 -6.60 -11.99
CA LEU A 81 -10.24 -8.06 -11.88
C LEU A 81 -11.11 -8.52 -10.71
N ILE A 82 -10.93 -7.92 -9.53
CA ILE A 82 -11.70 -8.21 -8.32
C ILE A 82 -13.20 -7.99 -8.55
N ASN A 83 -13.58 -6.85 -9.15
CA ASN A 83 -14.98 -6.55 -9.44
C ASN A 83 -15.61 -7.53 -10.42
N ARG A 84 -14.89 -7.89 -11.49
CA ARG A 84 -15.37 -8.87 -12.49
C ARG A 84 -15.57 -10.24 -11.86
N TRP A 85 -14.62 -10.71 -11.06
CA TRP A 85 -14.70 -11.99 -10.37
C TRP A 85 -15.83 -12.05 -9.35
N ALA A 86 -16.01 -10.99 -8.54
CA ALA A 86 -17.10 -10.96 -7.57
C ALA A 86 -18.48 -11.05 -8.25
N ALA A 87 -18.65 -10.35 -9.38
CA ALA A 87 -19.86 -10.45 -10.20
C ALA A 87 -20.03 -11.84 -10.82
N GLU A 88 -18.95 -12.44 -11.34
CA GLU A 88 -18.94 -13.80 -11.88
C GLU A 88 -19.41 -14.81 -10.83
N ILE A 89 -18.76 -14.87 -9.67
CA ILE A 89 -19.09 -15.80 -8.58
C ILE A 89 -20.55 -15.63 -8.12
N THR A 90 -21.02 -14.39 -7.98
CA THR A 90 -22.40 -14.15 -7.55
C THR A 90 -23.43 -14.61 -8.58
N ASN A 91 -23.10 -14.59 -9.87
CA ASN A 91 -24.01 -14.95 -10.96
C ASN A 91 -23.95 -16.44 -11.33
N THR A 92 -22.82 -17.11 -11.11
CA THR A 92 -22.61 -18.52 -11.50
C THR A 92 -22.73 -19.49 -10.34
N SER A 93 -22.59 -19.02 -9.10
CA SER A 93 -22.71 -19.86 -7.90
C SER A 93 -24.10 -20.47 -7.77
N GLN A 94 -24.14 -21.76 -7.42
CA GLN A 94 -25.37 -22.48 -7.07
C GLN A 94 -25.74 -22.31 -5.58
N ILE A 95 -24.88 -21.66 -4.80
CA ILE A 95 -25.06 -21.48 -3.36
C ILE A 95 -26.00 -20.28 -3.11
N PRO A 96 -27.00 -20.42 -2.21
CA PRO A 96 -27.86 -19.31 -1.82
C PRO A 96 -27.07 -18.11 -1.29
N LEU A 97 -27.49 -16.90 -1.65
CA LEU A 97 -26.77 -15.66 -1.31
C LEU A 97 -26.58 -15.45 0.19
N ASP A 98 -27.56 -15.84 1.01
CA ASP A 98 -27.45 -15.78 2.47
C ASP A 98 -26.33 -16.68 2.97
N GLN A 99 -26.23 -17.91 2.45
CA GLN A 99 -25.17 -18.83 2.81
C GLN A 99 -23.79 -18.31 2.39
N MET A 100 -23.69 -17.68 1.20
CA MET A 100 -22.44 -17.04 0.77
C MET A 100 -22.03 -15.91 1.72
N ARG A 101 -23.00 -15.08 2.14
CA ARG A 101 -22.76 -13.99 3.08
C ARG A 101 -22.23 -14.50 4.42
N GLU A 102 -22.85 -15.52 4.99
CA GLU A 102 -22.41 -16.09 6.28
C GLU A 102 -20.99 -16.70 6.17
N LEU A 103 -20.67 -17.37 5.06
CA LEU A 103 -19.31 -17.87 4.82
C LEU A 103 -18.29 -16.73 4.77
N ILE A 104 -18.61 -15.64 4.08
CA ILE A 104 -17.72 -14.47 4.02
C ILE A 104 -17.50 -13.87 5.42
N PHE A 105 -18.54 -13.73 6.23
CA PHE A 105 -18.38 -13.20 7.60
C PHE A 105 -17.59 -14.13 8.52
N ASN A 106 -17.73 -15.46 8.35
CA ASN A 106 -16.92 -16.43 9.09
C ASN A 106 -15.44 -16.27 8.78
N ASP A 107 -15.08 -16.05 7.51
CA ASP A 107 -13.69 -15.83 7.10
C ASP A 107 -13.13 -14.49 7.64
N LEU A 108 -13.94 -13.43 7.66
CA LEU A 108 -13.52 -12.12 8.17
C LEU A 108 -13.40 -12.07 9.70
N GLY A 109 -14.00 -13.04 10.41
CA GLY A 109 -14.06 -13.09 11.88
C GLY A 109 -14.90 -11.98 12.52
N HIS A 110 -15.42 -11.02 11.74
CA HIS A 110 -16.15 -9.84 12.19
C HIS A 110 -17.25 -9.49 11.17
N GLY A 111 -18.43 -9.13 11.67
CA GLY A 111 -19.59 -8.77 10.85
C GLY A 111 -20.43 -7.66 11.51
N PRO A 112 -21.33 -7.01 10.76
CA PRO A 112 -22.19 -5.99 11.31
C PRO A 112 -23.15 -6.60 12.34
N ALA A 113 -23.46 -5.85 13.41
CA ALA A 113 -24.31 -6.31 14.50
C ALA A 113 -25.72 -6.77 14.06
N ASN A 114 -26.25 -6.19 12.98
CA ASN A 114 -27.51 -6.61 12.37
C ASN A 114 -27.33 -6.69 10.84
N THR A 115 -27.48 -7.90 10.30
CA THR A 115 -27.58 -8.13 8.86
C THR A 115 -29.05 -8.09 8.42
N PRO A 116 -29.36 -7.58 7.22
CA PRO A 116 -30.72 -7.64 6.69
C PRO A 116 -31.14 -9.10 6.44
N PRO A 117 -32.44 -9.42 6.60
CA PRO A 117 -32.93 -10.80 6.49
C PRO A 117 -32.77 -11.37 5.08
N ASP A 118 -32.90 -10.55 4.04
CA ASP A 118 -32.78 -10.96 2.65
C ASP A 118 -31.48 -10.46 2.03
N THR A 119 -30.57 -11.38 1.69
CA THR A 119 -29.32 -11.02 1.02
C THR A 119 -29.53 -10.77 -0.47
N THR A 120 -29.07 -9.60 -0.92
CA THR A 120 -29.07 -9.18 -2.31
C THR A 120 -27.75 -9.53 -3.00
N PRO A 121 -27.73 -9.73 -4.34
CA PRO A 121 -26.50 -9.95 -5.09
C PRO A 121 -25.47 -8.85 -4.90
N VAL A 122 -25.91 -7.59 -4.78
CA VAL A 122 -25.02 -6.43 -4.60
C VAL A 122 -24.31 -6.49 -3.25
N GLN A 123 -24.95 -6.97 -2.18
CA GLN A 123 -24.28 -7.17 -0.90
C GLN A 123 -23.20 -8.23 -0.99
N VAL A 124 -23.52 -9.41 -1.54
CA VAL A 124 -22.54 -10.51 -1.70
C VAL A 124 -21.37 -10.07 -2.56
N GLN A 125 -21.61 -9.40 -3.69
CA GLN A 125 -20.54 -8.88 -4.55
C GLN A 125 -19.60 -7.97 -3.77
N ASN A 126 -20.11 -7.01 -3.00
CA ASN A 126 -19.24 -6.08 -2.27
C ASN A 126 -18.54 -6.74 -1.08
N LEU A 127 -19.17 -7.72 -0.43
CA LEU A 127 -18.54 -8.52 0.62
C LEU A 127 -17.42 -9.42 0.07
N LEU A 128 -17.61 -10.05 -1.10
CA LEU A 128 -16.55 -10.78 -1.80
C LEU A 128 -15.37 -9.86 -2.15
N ARG A 129 -15.64 -8.63 -2.59
CA ARG A 129 -14.58 -7.63 -2.83
C ARG A 129 -13.85 -7.23 -1.54
N HIS A 130 -14.57 -7.16 -0.41
CA HIS A 130 -13.97 -6.94 0.91
C HIS A 130 -13.06 -8.09 1.30
N LEU A 131 -13.55 -9.32 1.26
CA LEU A 131 -12.75 -10.51 1.58
C LEU A 131 -11.49 -10.60 0.71
N MET A 132 -11.62 -10.41 -0.60
CA MET A 132 -10.47 -10.41 -1.50
C MET A 132 -9.50 -9.26 -1.23
N SER A 133 -10.00 -8.08 -0.89
CA SER A 133 -9.14 -6.95 -0.49
C SER A 133 -8.35 -7.26 0.77
N ASP A 134 -8.96 -7.94 1.73
CA ASP A 134 -8.34 -8.37 2.99
C ASP A 134 -7.29 -9.46 2.76
N THR A 135 -7.63 -10.49 1.97
CA THR A 135 -6.68 -11.53 1.54
C THR A 135 -5.46 -10.94 0.84
N ILE A 136 -5.65 -9.98 -0.07
CA ILE A 136 -4.53 -9.31 -0.77
C ILE A 136 -3.71 -8.44 0.21
N CYS A 137 -4.39 -7.76 1.14
CA CYS A 137 -3.75 -6.90 2.13
C CYS A 137 -2.78 -7.72 2.98
N GLU A 138 -3.26 -8.74 3.66
CA GLU A 138 -2.48 -9.53 4.62
C GLU A 138 -1.60 -10.58 3.95
N GLY A 139 -2.15 -11.32 2.98
CA GLY A 139 -1.47 -12.45 2.35
C GLY A 139 -0.42 -12.09 1.30
N LEU A 140 -0.47 -10.87 0.72
CA LEU A 140 0.40 -10.51 -0.40
C LEU A 140 1.12 -9.17 -0.26
N VAL A 141 0.44 -8.10 0.17
CA VAL A 141 1.08 -6.77 0.25
C VAL A 141 1.84 -6.60 1.56
N ASN A 142 1.24 -7.01 2.68
CA ASN A 142 1.84 -6.90 4.01
C ASN A 142 2.79 -8.06 4.35
N CYS A 143 2.66 -9.20 3.66
CA CYS A 143 3.60 -10.30 3.70
C CYS A 143 4.61 -10.18 2.55
N LEU A 144 5.91 -10.18 2.83
CA LEU A 144 6.96 -10.18 1.81
C LEU A 144 7.04 -11.56 1.15
N VAL A 145 6.19 -11.80 0.15
CA VAL A 145 6.17 -13.04 -0.62
C VAL A 145 7.39 -13.09 -1.53
N VAL A 146 8.43 -13.80 -1.10
CA VAL A 146 9.73 -13.87 -1.79
C VAL A 146 10.02 -15.30 -2.25
N THR A 147 9.57 -16.28 -1.48
CA THR A 147 9.83 -17.71 -1.69
C THR A 147 8.51 -18.47 -1.88
N SER A 148 8.60 -19.72 -2.32
CA SER A 148 7.44 -20.62 -2.37
C SER A 148 6.97 -21.14 -1.01
N SER A 149 7.71 -20.84 0.08
CA SER A 149 7.36 -21.24 1.43
C SER A 149 6.71 -20.08 2.19
N ASN A 150 5.46 -20.29 2.60
CA ASN A 150 4.72 -19.29 3.38
C ASN A 150 5.39 -18.98 4.72
N GLU A 151 5.82 -20.01 5.45
CA GLU A 151 6.54 -19.84 6.73
C GLU A 151 7.82 -19.02 6.53
N ALA A 152 8.59 -19.29 5.48
CA ALA A 152 9.78 -18.51 5.17
C ALA A 152 9.42 -17.03 4.89
N ASN A 153 8.35 -16.76 4.15
CA ASN A 153 7.90 -15.40 3.86
C ASN A 153 7.45 -14.64 5.13
N ILE A 154 6.77 -15.33 6.07
CA ILE A 154 6.40 -14.77 7.37
C ILE A 154 7.67 -14.39 8.17
N GLN A 155 8.66 -15.29 8.23
CA GLN A 155 9.90 -15.02 8.95
C GLN A 155 10.72 -13.90 8.29
N LEU A 156 10.80 -13.87 6.96
CA LEU A 156 11.46 -12.79 6.21
C LEU A 156 10.79 -11.43 6.46
N THR A 157 9.45 -11.41 6.53
CA THR A 157 8.68 -10.21 6.87
C THR A 157 9.03 -9.72 8.27
N ARG A 158 9.07 -10.61 9.28
CA ARG A 158 9.48 -10.27 10.66
C ARG A 158 10.91 -9.76 10.74
N ILE A 159 11.84 -10.41 10.02
CA ILE A 159 13.24 -9.97 9.94
C ILE A 159 13.30 -8.56 9.35
N HIS A 160 12.59 -8.30 8.25
CA HIS A 160 12.52 -6.96 7.66
C HIS A 160 12.00 -5.92 8.66
N GLU A 161 10.90 -6.20 9.37
CA GLU A 161 10.35 -5.27 10.36
C GLU A 161 11.35 -4.97 11.49
N HIS A 162 12.08 -5.99 11.95
CA HIS A 162 13.12 -5.82 12.97
C HIS A 162 14.32 -5.00 12.48
N ILE A 163 14.76 -5.22 11.23
CA ILE A 163 15.82 -4.40 10.62
C ILE A 163 15.30 -2.97 10.43
N PHE A 164 14.07 -2.80 9.95
CA PHE A 164 13.46 -1.49 9.70
C PHE A 164 13.29 -0.66 10.98
N ALA A 165 13.01 -1.34 12.11
CA ALA A 165 12.96 -0.70 13.41
C ALA A 165 14.32 -0.12 13.85
N ARG A 166 15.43 -0.72 13.39
CA ARG A 166 16.80 -0.29 13.72
C ARG A 166 17.37 0.70 12.72
N ASP A 167 17.24 0.39 11.43
CA ASP A 167 17.75 1.19 10.31
C ASP A 167 16.87 0.97 9.07
N SER A 168 16.06 1.97 8.75
CA SER A 168 15.13 1.93 7.60
C SER A 168 15.85 1.87 6.25
N THR A 169 17.07 2.40 6.15
CA THR A 169 17.86 2.39 4.92
C THR A 169 18.40 0.99 4.67
N VAL A 170 18.99 0.36 5.68
CA VAL A 170 19.46 -1.04 5.58
C VAL A 170 18.30 -1.99 5.29
N ALA A 171 17.17 -1.83 5.97
CA ALA A 171 15.98 -2.63 5.72
C ALA A 171 15.47 -2.49 4.28
N SER A 172 15.50 -1.27 3.74
CA SER A 172 15.03 -1.02 2.39
C SER A 172 15.97 -1.60 1.33
N VAL A 173 17.30 -1.54 1.54
CA VAL A 173 18.27 -2.24 0.69
C VAL A 173 18.05 -3.75 0.75
N TRP A 174 17.96 -4.31 1.97
CA TRP A 174 17.72 -5.73 2.18
C TRP A 174 16.44 -6.21 1.51
N ARG A 175 15.34 -5.45 1.64
CA ARG A 175 14.06 -5.76 1.00
C ARG A 175 14.22 -5.82 -0.51
N ARG A 176 14.84 -4.81 -1.12
CA ARG A 176 15.05 -4.76 -2.59
C ARG A 176 15.89 -5.93 -3.08
N GLN A 177 16.98 -6.26 -2.39
CA GLN A 177 17.83 -7.42 -2.71
C GLN A 177 17.05 -8.73 -2.56
N THR A 178 16.26 -8.86 -1.51
CA THR A 178 15.43 -10.04 -1.27
C THR A 178 14.39 -10.20 -2.38
N TYR A 179 13.75 -9.11 -2.82
CA TYR A 179 12.83 -9.13 -3.98
C TYR A 179 13.52 -9.38 -5.33
N SER A 180 14.80 -9.05 -5.47
CA SER A 180 15.57 -9.37 -6.68
C SER A 180 15.80 -10.87 -6.84
N ALA A 181 15.84 -11.60 -5.72
CA ALA A 181 15.93 -13.06 -5.68
C ALA A 181 14.55 -13.74 -5.51
N ALA A 182 13.45 -12.98 -5.56
CA ALA A 182 12.12 -13.53 -5.36
C ALA A 182 11.67 -14.39 -6.53
N VAL A 183 10.73 -15.32 -6.25
CA VAL A 183 10.05 -16.09 -7.30
C VAL A 183 9.50 -15.17 -8.38
N GLU A 184 9.69 -15.53 -9.65
CA GLU A 184 9.20 -14.70 -10.75
C GLU A 184 7.67 -14.69 -10.82
N ASN A 185 7.06 -15.85 -10.56
CA ASN A 185 5.62 -16.05 -10.56
C ASN A 185 5.23 -16.89 -9.34
N CYS A 186 4.09 -16.59 -8.72
CA CYS A 186 3.54 -17.44 -7.68
C CYS A 186 2.93 -18.70 -8.29
N THR A 187 3.25 -19.86 -7.73
CA THR A 187 2.68 -21.12 -8.19
C THR A 187 1.22 -21.24 -7.73
N PRO A 188 0.39 -22.06 -8.42
CA PRO A 188 -0.98 -22.33 -7.97
C PRO A 188 -1.06 -22.83 -6.53
N GLU A 189 -0.07 -23.60 -6.08
CA GLU A 189 0.01 -24.11 -4.71
C GLU A 189 0.23 -22.98 -3.71
N MET A 190 1.12 -22.03 -4.00
CA MET A 190 1.33 -20.85 -3.14
C MET A 190 0.03 -20.04 -3.02
N MET A 191 -0.64 -19.82 -4.14
CA MET A 191 -1.90 -19.09 -4.19
C MET A 191 -3.03 -19.80 -3.44
N SER A 192 -3.08 -21.13 -3.53
CA SER A 192 -3.96 -21.97 -2.73
C SER A 192 -3.75 -21.75 -1.24
N HIS A 193 -2.50 -21.75 -0.80
CA HIS A 193 -2.16 -21.57 0.61
C HIS A 193 -2.58 -20.19 1.12
N VAL A 194 -2.33 -19.12 0.35
CA VAL A 194 -2.77 -17.76 0.71
C VAL A 194 -4.29 -17.70 0.88
N LEU A 195 -5.05 -18.33 -0.03
CA LEU A 195 -6.51 -18.37 0.08
C LEU A 195 -6.98 -19.22 1.27
N MET A 196 -6.36 -20.38 1.52
CA MET A 196 -6.74 -21.24 2.66
C MET A 196 -6.46 -20.58 4.01
N GLU A 197 -5.44 -19.72 4.09
CA GLU A 197 -5.10 -19.01 5.32
C GLU A 197 -6.05 -17.83 5.60
N HIS A 198 -6.41 -17.06 4.57
CA HIS A 198 -7.15 -15.81 4.74
C HIS A 198 -8.63 -15.86 4.33
N ALA A 199 -9.04 -16.88 3.59
CA ALA A 199 -10.41 -17.04 3.09
C ALA A 199 -10.81 -18.53 2.95
N PRO A 200 -10.71 -19.35 4.01
CA PRO A 200 -10.97 -20.78 3.93
C PRO A 200 -12.41 -21.12 3.50
N GLY A 201 -13.42 -20.39 3.99
CA GLY A 201 -14.81 -20.55 3.59
C GLY A 201 -15.06 -20.21 2.12
N LEU A 202 -14.33 -19.23 1.57
CA LEU A 202 -14.33 -18.95 0.13
C LEU A 202 -13.71 -20.09 -0.69
N VAL A 203 -12.63 -20.71 -0.18
CA VAL A 203 -12.02 -21.87 -0.84
C VAL A 203 -13.04 -23.01 -0.92
N ASP A 204 -13.74 -23.31 0.18
CA ASP A 204 -14.78 -24.33 0.20
C ASP A 204 -15.91 -24.02 -0.80
N LEU A 205 -16.28 -22.74 -0.92
CA LEU A 205 -17.31 -22.25 -1.84
C LEU A 205 -16.94 -22.42 -3.32
N ILE A 206 -15.70 -22.11 -3.69
CA ILE A 206 -15.26 -22.07 -5.10
C ILE A 206 -14.69 -23.40 -5.56
N ALA A 207 -14.03 -24.16 -4.68
CA ALA A 207 -13.36 -25.39 -5.03
C ALA A 207 -14.34 -26.54 -5.32
N GLY A 208 -15.53 -26.57 -4.70
CA GLY A 208 -16.54 -27.60 -4.95
C GLY A 208 -16.01 -29.05 -4.83
N GLY A 209 -14.98 -29.28 -4.02
CA GLY A 209 -14.28 -30.57 -3.90
C GLY A 209 -13.20 -30.86 -4.96
N GLY A 210 -12.97 -29.97 -5.92
CA GLY A 210 -11.88 -30.01 -6.90
C GLY A 210 -10.71 -29.09 -6.51
N LYS A 211 -9.47 -29.49 -6.80
CA LYS A 211 -8.24 -28.77 -6.40
C LYS A 211 -7.89 -27.55 -7.26
N ASN A 212 -8.74 -27.15 -8.21
CA ASN A 212 -8.38 -26.16 -9.23
C ASN A 212 -9.24 -24.89 -9.08
N PHE A 213 -8.59 -23.75 -8.85
CA PHE A 213 -9.23 -22.44 -8.83
C PHE A 213 -9.56 -21.95 -10.24
N SER A 214 -10.50 -21.02 -10.35
CA SER A 214 -10.83 -20.38 -11.63
C SER A 214 -9.66 -19.52 -12.14
N ASP A 215 -9.53 -19.42 -13.47
CA ASP A 215 -8.55 -18.53 -14.11
C ASP A 215 -8.72 -17.07 -13.67
N SER A 216 -9.96 -16.64 -13.41
CA SER A 216 -10.27 -15.29 -12.92
C SER A 216 -9.71 -15.03 -11.52
N LEU A 217 -9.79 -16.01 -10.61
CA LEU A 217 -9.22 -15.92 -9.27
C LEU A 217 -7.68 -15.94 -9.33
N MET A 218 -7.11 -16.82 -10.13
CA MET A 218 -5.66 -16.88 -10.33
C MET A 218 -5.09 -15.59 -10.94
N ALA A 219 -5.83 -14.94 -11.85
CA ALA A 219 -5.44 -13.65 -12.42
C ALA A 219 -5.41 -12.53 -11.35
N ILE A 220 -6.35 -12.54 -10.40
CA ILE A 220 -6.37 -11.57 -9.28
C ILE A 220 -5.12 -11.76 -8.42
N LEU A 221 -4.85 -12.99 -7.98
CA LEU A 221 -3.74 -13.26 -7.09
C LEU A 221 -2.41 -12.93 -7.76
N ASN A 222 -2.21 -13.34 -9.02
CA ASN A 222 -1.02 -12.95 -9.79
C ASN A 222 -0.90 -11.44 -9.96
N GLY A 223 -2.01 -10.74 -10.22
CA GLY A 223 -2.05 -9.28 -10.27
C GLY A 223 -1.65 -8.63 -8.94
N ALA A 224 -2.13 -9.17 -7.83
CA ALA A 224 -1.81 -8.71 -6.49
C ALA A 224 -0.35 -8.99 -6.09
N TYR A 225 0.20 -10.15 -6.46
CA TYR A 225 1.61 -10.45 -6.29
C TYR A 225 2.49 -9.47 -7.07
N ASN A 226 2.18 -9.24 -8.34
CA ASN A 226 2.89 -8.26 -9.17
C ASN A 226 2.78 -6.84 -8.61
N PHE A 227 1.62 -6.48 -8.06
CA PHE A 227 1.43 -5.21 -7.37
C PHE A 227 2.34 -5.10 -6.13
N SER A 228 2.40 -6.14 -5.29
CA SER A 228 3.30 -6.22 -4.13
C SER A 228 4.78 -6.13 -4.54
N LYS A 229 5.18 -6.89 -5.57
CA LYS A 229 6.55 -6.86 -6.12
C LYS A 229 6.92 -5.49 -6.67
N MET A 230 6.00 -4.81 -7.36
CA MET A 230 6.20 -3.43 -7.80
C MET A 230 6.46 -2.51 -6.61
N LEU A 231 5.60 -2.53 -5.59
CA LEU A 231 5.73 -1.68 -4.39
C LEU A 231 7.06 -1.89 -3.65
N HIS A 232 7.46 -3.14 -3.45
CA HIS A 232 8.55 -3.49 -2.54
C HIS A 232 9.89 -3.73 -3.22
N GLY A 233 9.90 -4.11 -4.50
CA GLY A 233 11.10 -4.41 -5.29
C GLY A 233 11.66 -3.21 -6.08
N SER A 234 10.96 -2.09 -6.11
CA SER A 234 11.43 -0.90 -6.84
C SER A 234 12.65 -0.23 -6.19
N LYS A 235 13.56 0.31 -7.03
CA LYS A 235 14.76 1.02 -6.58
C LYS A 235 14.40 2.38 -5.97
N ALA A 236 15.21 2.85 -5.02
CA ALA A 236 15.03 4.17 -4.42
C ALA A 236 15.06 5.27 -5.50
N SER A 237 14.15 6.23 -5.43
CA SER A 237 14.11 7.34 -6.38
C SER A 237 15.28 8.29 -6.17
N SER A 238 15.76 8.89 -7.25
CA SER A 238 16.77 9.96 -7.26
C SER A 238 16.32 11.25 -6.56
N GLY A 239 15.11 11.29 -5.99
CA GLY A 239 14.44 12.47 -5.44
C GLY A 239 14.34 12.53 -3.91
N GLY A 240 15.27 11.93 -3.16
CA GLY A 240 15.45 12.19 -1.73
C GLY A 240 14.28 11.80 -0.80
N GLY A 241 13.24 11.15 -1.33
CA GLY A 241 12.15 10.61 -0.51
C GLY A 241 12.62 9.36 0.20
N ALA A 242 12.73 9.45 1.53
CA ALA A 242 13.17 8.39 2.46
C ALA A 242 12.84 6.96 2.01
N ASP A 243 13.81 6.07 2.21
CA ASP A 243 13.70 4.61 2.17
C ASP A 243 12.43 4.14 2.87
N ALA A 244 11.36 3.96 2.08
CA ALA A 244 10.02 3.75 2.60
C ALA A 244 9.50 2.35 2.28
N PHE A 245 8.63 1.89 3.16
CA PHE A 245 7.96 0.61 3.09
C PHE A 245 6.46 0.83 2.95
N TYR A 246 5.82 0.12 2.02
CA TYR A 246 4.38 0.25 1.83
C TYR A 246 3.63 -0.77 2.70
N LYS A 247 2.56 -0.35 3.35
CA LYS A 247 1.60 -1.27 3.99
C LYS A 247 0.22 -1.04 3.41
N ALA A 248 -0.47 -2.12 3.07
CA ALA A 248 -1.89 -2.06 2.75
C ALA A 248 -2.70 -2.05 4.05
N PHE A 249 -3.94 -1.56 3.96
CA PHE A 249 -4.91 -1.68 5.04
C PHE A 249 -6.33 -1.84 4.49
N VAL A 250 -7.14 -2.61 5.20
CA VAL A 250 -8.58 -2.76 4.97
C VAL A 250 -9.33 -2.26 6.22
N PRO A 251 -10.20 -1.26 6.09
CA PRO A 251 -11.02 -0.81 7.22
C PRO A 251 -12.01 -1.90 7.65
N GLU A 252 -12.11 -2.13 8.95
CA GLU A 252 -13.03 -3.11 9.54
C GLU A 252 -14.50 -2.76 9.24
N ILE A 253 -15.33 -3.77 8.96
CA ILE A 253 -16.78 -3.58 8.77
C ILE A 253 -17.41 -3.04 10.06
N GLY A 254 -18.25 -2.02 9.94
CA GLY A 254 -18.87 -1.34 11.07
C GLY A 254 -17.99 -0.27 11.75
N SER A 255 -16.73 -0.11 11.34
CA SER A 255 -15.87 0.96 11.85
C SER A 255 -16.27 2.35 11.32
N ILE A 256 -15.71 3.39 11.96
CA ILE A 256 -16.00 4.79 11.61
C ILE A 256 -15.35 5.13 10.25
N LEU A 257 -16.06 5.90 9.42
CA LEU A 257 -15.53 6.41 8.17
C LEU A 257 -14.51 7.53 8.40
N TYR A 258 -13.21 7.21 8.37
CA TYR A 258 -12.11 8.19 8.48
C TYR A 258 -11.79 8.85 7.13
N PRO A 259 -12.13 10.13 6.89
CA PRO A 259 -12.03 10.75 5.55
C PRO A 259 -10.60 10.86 5.00
N ARG A 260 -9.61 10.82 5.88
CA ARG A 260 -8.17 10.87 5.51
C ARG A 260 -7.67 9.53 4.98
N GLN A 261 -8.29 8.42 5.38
CA GLN A 261 -7.88 7.06 5.01
C GLN A 261 -8.85 6.40 4.02
N ILE A 262 -10.09 6.90 3.94
CA ILE A 262 -11.17 6.26 3.20
C ILE A 262 -11.69 7.18 2.09
N GLU A 263 -11.97 6.57 0.94
CA GLU A 263 -12.69 7.15 -0.18
C GLU A 263 -14.00 6.40 -0.38
N LEU A 264 -15.13 7.10 -0.24
CA LEU A 264 -16.44 6.52 -0.45
C LEU A 264 -16.75 6.41 -1.94
N VAL A 265 -17.02 5.19 -2.41
CA VAL A 265 -17.42 4.91 -3.80
C VAL A 265 -18.84 5.39 -4.08
N LYS A 266 -19.71 5.35 -3.06
CA LYS A 266 -21.04 5.97 -3.06
C LYS A 266 -21.16 6.91 -1.87
N ARG A 267 -21.62 8.15 -2.12
CA ARG A 267 -21.67 9.22 -1.11
C ARG A 267 -22.85 9.03 -0.17
N CYS A 268 -22.68 8.24 0.90
CA CYS A 268 -23.51 8.36 2.10
C CYS A 268 -22.56 8.59 3.28
N VAL A 269 -22.38 9.86 3.65
CA VAL A 269 -21.62 10.24 4.86
C VAL A 269 -22.53 10.12 6.09
N MET A 270 -23.82 10.32 5.89
CA MET A 270 -24.87 10.14 6.88
C MET A 270 -25.81 9.03 6.42
N ASN A 271 -26.28 8.22 7.37
CA ASN A 271 -27.35 7.24 7.14
C ASN A 271 -28.73 7.93 7.04
N GLU A 272 -29.77 7.17 6.76
CA GLU A 272 -31.15 7.67 6.63
C GLU A 272 -31.69 8.36 7.90
N ARG A 273 -31.06 8.13 9.06
CA ARG A 273 -31.40 8.73 10.35
C ARG A 273 -30.60 9.99 10.67
N GLY A 274 -29.75 10.46 9.74
CA GLY A 274 -28.87 11.62 9.94
C GLY A 274 -27.67 11.36 10.84
N GLN A 275 -27.36 10.10 11.16
CA GLN A 275 -26.18 9.71 11.95
C GLN A 275 -24.98 9.43 11.03
N VAL A 276 -23.77 9.54 11.57
CA VAL A 276 -22.54 9.19 10.84
C VAL A 276 -22.60 7.73 10.41
N ASP A 277 -22.44 7.49 9.11
CA ASP A 277 -22.43 6.15 8.55
C ASP A 277 -21.12 5.42 8.86
N ARG A 278 -21.10 4.10 8.65
CA ARG A 278 -19.96 3.23 8.96
C ARG A 278 -19.48 2.49 7.72
N VAL A 279 -18.32 1.85 7.84
CA VAL A 279 -17.77 0.99 6.79
C VAL A 279 -18.71 -0.19 6.56
N GLY A 280 -19.20 -0.37 5.34
CA GLY A 280 -19.98 -1.54 4.94
C GLY A 280 -19.09 -2.62 4.32
N ALA A 281 -18.35 -2.25 3.28
CA ALA A 281 -17.40 -3.13 2.61
C ALA A 281 -16.24 -2.33 2.01
N CYS A 282 -15.06 -2.93 1.95
CA CYS A 282 -13.87 -2.34 1.35
C CYS A 282 -13.73 -2.96 -0.03
N VAL A 283 -13.88 -2.16 -1.07
CA VAL A 283 -13.85 -2.70 -2.44
C VAL A 283 -12.46 -2.72 -3.07
N PHE A 284 -11.52 -2.00 -2.45
CA PHE A 284 -10.09 -2.05 -2.75
C PHE A 284 -9.29 -1.51 -1.55
N PRO A 285 -8.18 -2.16 -1.14
CA PRO A 285 -7.43 -1.77 0.05
C PRO A 285 -6.79 -0.38 -0.08
N GLY A 286 -6.62 0.29 1.06
CA GLY A 286 -5.82 1.50 1.17
C GLY A 286 -4.33 1.17 1.20
N LEU A 287 -3.50 2.17 0.97
CA LEU A 287 -2.05 2.05 0.99
C LEU A 287 -1.43 3.20 1.77
N VAL A 288 -0.57 2.85 2.72
CA VAL A 288 0.28 3.80 3.46
C VAL A 288 1.73 3.60 3.10
N LYS A 289 2.47 4.71 3.03
CA LYS A 289 3.92 4.75 2.97
C LYS A 289 4.44 4.97 4.38
N VAL A 290 5.20 4.00 4.87
CA VAL A 290 5.86 4.03 6.18
C VAL A 290 7.30 4.49 5.98
N SER A 291 7.67 5.57 6.66
CA SER A 291 9.03 6.12 6.67
C SER A 291 9.47 6.37 8.10
N ARG A 292 10.78 6.25 8.38
CA ARG A 292 11.34 6.76 9.64
C ARG A 292 12.07 8.07 9.40
N GLY A 293 11.91 9.01 10.32
CA GLY A 293 12.71 10.22 10.35
C GLY A 293 14.19 9.90 10.58
N THR A 294 15.08 10.81 10.23
CA THR A 294 16.49 10.72 10.65
C THR A 294 16.56 10.97 12.15
N PRO A 295 17.22 10.10 12.94
CA PRO A 295 17.39 10.33 14.37
C PRO A 295 18.15 11.64 14.60
N THR A 296 17.57 12.55 15.36
CA THR A 296 18.20 13.83 15.71
C THR A 296 19.07 13.62 16.95
N PRO A 297 20.34 14.09 16.96
CA PRO A 297 21.20 13.92 18.12
C PRO A 297 20.56 14.54 19.38
N GLY A 298 20.26 13.72 20.39
CA GLY A 298 19.67 14.15 21.66
C GLY A 298 18.14 14.05 21.77
N GLN A 299 17.42 13.67 20.71
CA GLN A 299 15.98 13.40 20.75
C GLN A 299 15.66 11.95 20.40
N GLY A 300 15.57 11.09 21.42
CA GLY A 300 14.86 9.79 21.40
C GLY A 300 15.05 8.86 20.19
N GLU A 301 14.17 7.87 20.06
CA GLU A 301 14.09 7.04 18.85
C GLU A 301 13.46 7.84 17.71
N ALA A 302 13.94 7.63 16.47
CA ALA A 302 13.38 8.25 15.28
C ALA A 302 11.88 7.95 15.12
N GLU A 303 11.05 8.97 14.96
CA GLU A 303 9.60 8.80 14.82
C GLU A 303 9.25 8.09 13.50
N THR A 304 8.35 7.11 13.58
CA THR A 304 7.82 6.41 12.40
C THR A 304 6.61 7.18 11.89
N THR A 305 6.69 7.66 10.66
CA THR A 305 5.61 8.39 9.99
C THR A 305 4.89 7.48 9.00
N GLN A 306 3.56 7.54 8.99
CA GLN A 306 2.73 6.84 8.02
C GLN A 306 1.96 7.86 7.19
N THR A 307 2.18 7.85 5.89
CA THR A 307 1.50 8.74 4.94
C THR A 307 0.57 7.93 4.07
N VAL A 308 -0.73 8.25 4.07
CA VAL A 308 -1.69 7.61 3.16
C VAL A 308 -1.37 8.05 1.73
N VAL A 309 -0.92 7.11 0.90
CA VAL A 309 -0.64 7.34 -0.53
C VAL A 309 -1.81 6.94 -1.42
N ARG A 310 -2.67 6.05 -0.91
CA ARG A 310 -3.96 5.70 -1.53
C ARG A 310 -4.97 5.44 -0.43
N ARG A 311 -6.15 6.06 -0.52
CA ARG A 311 -7.25 5.78 0.41
C ARG A 311 -7.90 4.45 0.07
N ALA A 312 -8.36 3.73 1.08
CA ALA A 312 -9.19 2.54 0.91
C ALA A 312 -10.51 2.95 0.24
N GLN A 313 -10.91 2.24 -0.80
CA GLN A 313 -12.20 2.48 -1.44
C GLN A 313 -13.26 1.69 -0.71
N VAL A 314 -14.29 2.38 -0.21
CA VAL A 314 -15.29 1.79 0.69
C VAL A 314 -16.70 2.08 0.19
N ILE A 315 -17.58 1.10 0.41
CA ILE A 315 -19.02 1.27 0.37
C ILE A 315 -19.51 1.33 1.82
N CYS A 316 -20.35 2.30 2.10
CA CYS A 316 -20.88 2.50 3.45
C CYS A 316 -21.95 1.46 3.82
N GLY A 317 -22.16 1.27 5.13
CA GLY A 317 -23.09 0.30 5.69
C GLY A 317 -24.52 0.52 5.20
N CYS A 318 -24.99 1.78 5.16
CA CYS A 318 -26.36 2.06 4.71
C CYS A 318 -26.60 1.68 3.24
N ALA A 319 -25.60 1.83 2.37
CA ALA A 319 -25.70 1.42 0.96
C ALA A 319 -25.75 -0.11 0.79
N LEU A 320 -25.33 -0.85 1.81
CA LEU A 320 -25.47 -2.30 1.92
C LEU A 320 -26.65 -2.72 2.81
N GLY A 321 -27.50 -1.79 3.26
CA GLY A 321 -28.63 -2.10 4.13
C GLY A 321 -28.24 -2.62 5.52
N PHE A 322 -27.01 -2.35 5.98
CA PHE A 322 -26.59 -2.68 7.33
C PHE A 322 -27.18 -1.66 8.32
N ASN A 323 -27.79 -2.16 9.37
CA ASN A 323 -28.33 -1.33 10.44
C ASN A 323 -27.32 -1.30 11.60
N HIS A 324 -27.01 -0.09 12.05
CA HIS A 324 -26.13 0.19 13.17
C HIS A 324 -26.90 0.73 14.37
#